data_AF-A0A951P9Z1-F1
#
_entry.id   AF-A0A951P9Z1-F1
#
_cell.length_a   1.000
_cell.length_b   1.000
_cell.length_c   1.000
_cell.angle_alpha   90.00
_cell.angle_beta   90.00
_cell.angle_gamma   90.00
#
_symmetry.space_group_name_H-M   'P 1'
#
loop_
_entity.id
_entity.type
_entity.pdbx_description
1 polymer ?
#
loop_
_entity_poly.entity_id
_entity_poly.type
_entity_poly.pdbx_seq_one_letter_code
_entity_poly.pdbx_strand_id
1 'polypeptide(L)'
;MEDQTVQPISDSLWWVIPQKLAGVRKPNSDELIELLTLGIGAIVSVMDDPSNLDLYKIAKLPYLWLPTQGGTAPSPEQVQELVAFVDQQNKLATAVAIHCTSGRRRTGTMLAAYLISRGASVDAALQTILTANPQVELREAQINFLKDLASAR
;
A
#
# COMPACT_ATOMS: atom_id res chain seq x y z
N MET A 1 15.15 -4.33 -29.87
CA MET A 1 13.94 -4.03 -29.07
C MET A 1 14.37 -4.27 -27.64
N GLU A 2 14.61 -3.21 -26.87
CA GLU A 2 15.06 -3.32 -25.49
C GLU A 2 14.06 -4.13 -24.68
N ASP A 3 14.47 -5.36 -24.38
CA ASP A 3 13.90 -6.21 -23.35
C ASP A 3 14.15 -5.51 -22.02
N GLN A 4 13.28 -4.57 -21.66
CA GLN A 4 13.23 -4.03 -20.32
C GLN A 4 12.71 -5.16 -19.44
N THR A 5 13.64 -5.99 -18.96
CA THR A 5 13.37 -7.00 -17.93
C THR A 5 12.77 -6.26 -16.74
N VAL A 6 11.45 -6.24 -16.65
CA VAL A 6 10.74 -5.75 -15.49
C VAL A 6 11.22 -6.61 -14.33
N GLN A 7 11.89 -6.00 -13.35
CA GLN A 7 12.39 -6.73 -12.19
C GLN A 7 11.22 -7.46 -11.50
N PRO A 8 11.43 -8.66 -10.94
CA PRO A 8 10.40 -9.44 -10.27
C PRO A 8 9.57 -8.60 -9.30
N ILE A 9 8.26 -8.87 -9.19
CA ILE A 9 7.41 -8.13 -8.25
C ILE A 9 7.90 -8.31 -6.81
N SER A 10 8.51 -9.47 -6.51
CA SER A 10 9.19 -9.75 -5.23
C SER A 10 10.22 -8.70 -4.82
N ASP A 11 10.99 -8.16 -5.77
CA ASP A 11 12.06 -7.18 -5.48
C ASP A 11 11.48 -5.82 -5.09
N SER A 12 10.24 -5.57 -5.51
CA SER A 12 9.51 -4.34 -5.19
C SER A 12 8.57 -4.49 -3.99
N LEU A 13 8.42 -5.71 -3.46
CA LEU A 13 7.58 -6.00 -2.30
C LEU A 13 8.37 -5.71 -1.03
N TRP A 14 7.83 -4.84 -0.17
CA TRP A 14 8.48 -4.47 1.09
C TRP A 14 7.50 -4.51 2.24
N TRP A 15 7.86 -5.30 3.27
CA TRP A 15 7.02 -5.54 4.42
C TRP A 15 7.13 -4.40 5.44
N VAL A 16 6.00 -3.77 5.76
CA VAL A 16 5.89 -2.84 6.89
C VAL A 16 5.55 -3.59 8.16
N ILE A 17 4.63 -4.55 8.05
CA ILE A 17 4.33 -5.51 9.11
C ILE A 17 4.48 -6.90 8.49
N PRO A 18 5.49 -7.70 8.91
CA PRO A 18 5.75 -8.99 8.32
C PRO A 18 4.49 -9.86 8.26
N GLN A 19 4.23 -10.44 7.08
CA GLN A 19 3.10 -11.35 6.83
C GLN A 19 1.70 -10.73 7.07
N LYS A 20 1.59 -9.41 7.15
CA LYS A 20 0.31 -8.70 7.35
C LYS A 20 0.11 -7.54 6.41
N LEU A 21 1.13 -6.70 6.25
CA LEU A 21 1.02 -5.48 5.49
C LEU A 21 2.32 -5.14 4.76
N ALA A 22 2.22 -5.00 3.44
CA ALA A 22 3.33 -4.66 2.58
C ALA A 22 2.98 -3.50 1.62
N GLY A 23 4.02 -2.83 1.12
CA GLY A 23 3.94 -1.97 -0.05
C GLY A 23 4.52 -2.66 -1.27
N VAL A 24 4.01 -2.33 -2.46
CA VAL A 24 4.51 -2.88 -3.73
C VAL A 24 4.26 -1.92 -4.90
N ARG A 25 4.99 -2.06 -6.01
CA ARG A 25 4.66 -1.37 -7.28
C ARG A 25 3.38 -1.92 -7.89
N LYS A 26 2.87 -1.28 -8.94
CA LYS A 26 1.73 -1.79 -9.72
C LYS A 26 2.04 -3.21 -10.24
N PRO A 27 1.27 -4.25 -9.87
CA PRO A 27 1.45 -5.59 -10.41
C PRO A 27 0.80 -5.74 -11.79
N ASN A 28 1.31 -6.66 -12.60
CA ASN A 28 0.65 -7.17 -13.80
C ASN A 28 -0.14 -8.47 -13.51
N SER A 29 -0.72 -9.09 -14.54
CA SER A 29 -1.60 -10.27 -14.38
C SER A 29 -0.84 -11.48 -13.83
N ASP A 30 0.36 -11.70 -14.31
CA ASP A 30 1.14 -12.90 -14.04
C ASP A 30 1.79 -12.80 -12.65
N GLU A 31 2.13 -11.57 -12.25
CA GLU A 31 2.68 -11.22 -10.93
C GLU A 31 1.66 -11.36 -9.79
N LEU A 32 0.35 -11.42 -10.06
CA LEU A 32 -0.63 -11.68 -9.01
C LEU A 32 -0.45 -13.06 -8.38
N ILE A 33 -0.10 -14.05 -9.19
CA ILE A 33 0.14 -15.41 -8.70
C ILE A 33 1.40 -15.41 -7.82
N GLU A 34 2.42 -14.65 -8.22
CA GLU A 34 3.63 -14.49 -7.41
C GLU A 34 3.35 -13.78 -6.08
N LEU A 35 2.50 -12.74 -6.07
CA LEU A 35 2.08 -12.10 -4.82
C LEU A 35 1.33 -13.09 -3.90
N LEU A 36 0.46 -13.92 -4.46
CA LEU A 36 -0.24 -14.97 -3.72
C LEU A 36 0.73 -15.99 -3.10
N THR A 37 1.75 -16.44 -3.83
CA THR A 37 2.75 -17.39 -3.30
C THR A 37 3.64 -16.77 -2.22
N LEU A 38 3.83 -15.45 -2.26
CA LEU A 38 4.51 -14.67 -1.20
C LEU A 38 3.63 -14.41 0.03
N GLY A 39 2.37 -14.86 0.02
CA GLY A 39 1.41 -14.74 1.13
C GLY A 39 0.47 -13.52 1.04
N ILE A 40 0.57 -12.71 -0.03
CA ILE A 40 -0.34 -11.59 -0.28
C ILE A 40 -1.61 -12.12 -0.93
N GLY A 41 -2.67 -12.25 -0.13
CA GLY A 41 -3.98 -12.68 -0.61
C GLY A 41 -5.00 -11.56 -0.79
N ALA A 42 -4.60 -10.30 -0.60
CA ALA A 42 -5.45 -9.15 -0.86
C ALA A 42 -4.66 -7.91 -1.30
N ILE A 43 -5.30 -7.06 -2.10
CA ILE A 43 -4.66 -5.88 -2.70
C ILE A 43 -5.42 -4.60 -2.38
N VAL A 44 -4.71 -3.53 -2.04
CA VAL A 44 -5.26 -2.19 -1.99
C VAL A 44 -4.63 -1.34 -3.10
N SER A 45 -5.45 -0.89 -4.05
CA SER A 45 -5.03 0.06 -5.06
C SER A 45 -5.30 1.48 -4.57
N VAL A 46 -4.26 2.32 -4.54
CA VAL A 46 -4.38 3.75 -4.24
C VAL A 46 -4.16 4.63 -5.46
N MET A 47 -4.27 4.04 -6.65
CA MET A 47 -4.19 4.76 -7.91
C MET A 47 -5.51 5.48 -8.22
N ASP A 48 -5.40 6.62 -8.87
CA ASP A 48 -6.50 7.41 -9.43
C ASP A 48 -7.05 6.82 -10.74
N ASP A 49 -6.40 5.79 -11.31
CA ASP A 49 -6.89 5.03 -12.46
C ASP A 49 -7.41 3.63 -12.07
N PRO A 50 -8.54 3.17 -12.65
CA PRO A 50 -9.13 1.87 -12.36
C PRO A 50 -8.52 0.70 -13.16
N SER A 51 -7.43 0.91 -13.91
CA SER A 51 -6.98 -0.03 -14.96
C SER A 51 -6.65 -1.45 -14.46
N ASN A 52 -6.31 -1.61 -13.18
CA ASN A 52 -6.01 -2.91 -12.59
C ASN A 52 -7.21 -3.60 -11.91
N LEU A 53 -8.35 -2.92 -11.76
CA LEU A 53 -9.47 -3.46 -10.99
C LEU A 53 -10.08 -4.69 -11.64
N ASP A 54 -10.21 -4.70 -12.97
CA ASP A 54 -10.75 -5.86 -13.69
C ASP A 54 -9.82 -7.07 -13.61
N LEU A 55 -8.52 -6.84 -13.56
CA LEU A 55 -7.51 -7.88 -13.35
C LEU A 55 -7.66 -8.52 -11.95
N TYR A 56 -7.92 -7.73 -10.90
CA TYR A 56 -8.20 -8.28 -9.57
C TYR A 56 -9.50 -9.09 -9.53
N LYS A 57 -10.54 -8.61 -10.22
CA LYS A 57 -11.81 -9.34 -10.35
C LYS A 57 -11.64 -10.68 -11.05
N ILE A 58 -10.94 -10.70 -12.20
CA ILE A 58 -10.69 -11.92 -12.99
C ILE A 58 -9.90 -12.94 -12.17
N ALA A 59 -8.89 -12.48 -11.43
CA ALA A 59 -8.08 -13.31 -10.54
C ALA A 59 -8.81 -13.74 -9.26
N LYS A 60 -10.04 -13.26 -9.02
CA LYS A 60 -10.82 -13.46 -7.77
C LYS A 60 -10.03 -13.06 -6.52
N LEU A 61 -9.15 -12.08 -6.64
CA LEU A 61 -8.32 -11.58 -5.56
C LEU A 61 -9.11 -10.52 -4.78
N PRO A 62 -9.34 -10.68 -3.47
CA PRO A 62 -9.93 -9.62 -2.65
C PRO A 62 -9.17 -8.31 -2.83
N TYR A 63 -9.89 -7.24 -3.18
CA TYR A 63 -9.26 -5.94 -3.38
C TYR A 63 -10.11 -4.79 -2.84
N LEU A 64 -9.43 -3.70 -2.50
CA LEU A 64 -10.02 -2.40 -2.17
C LEU A 64 -9.42 -1.32 -3.07
N TRP A 65 -10.26 -0.42 -3.58
CA TRP A 65 -9.81 0.71 -4.38
C TRP A 65 -10.07 2.03 -3.65
N LEU A 66 -8.99 2.71 -3.29
CA LEU A 66 -9.01 3.99 -2.58
C LEU A 66 -8.30 5.04 -3.44
N PRO A 67 -8.97 5.60 -4.46
CA PRO A 67 -8.32 6.46 -5.44
C PRO A 67 -7.73 7.70 -4.77
N THR A 68 -6.40 7.84 -4.84
CA THR A 68 -5.68 9.02 -4.36
C THR A 68 -4.94 9.64 -5.53
N GLN A 69 -5.24 10.90 -5.81
CA GLN A 69 -4.61 11.63 -6.91
C GLN A 69 -3.08 11.67 -6.71
N GLY A 70 -2.34 11.52 -7.80
CA GLY A 70 -0.89 11.63 -7.77
C GLY A 70 -0.42 12.94 -7.13
N GLY A 71 0.35 12.85 -6.04
CA GLY A 71 0.93 14.01 -5.37
C GLY A 71 0.06 14.65 -4.29
N THR A 72 -1.17 14.18 -4.07
CA THR A 72 -2.02 14.60 -2.94
C THR A 72 -1.90 13.63 -1.77
N ALA A 73 -2.45 14.03 -0.62
CA ALA A 73 -2.68 13.12 0.50
C ALA A 73 -4.01 12.37 0.32
N PRO A 74 -4.17 11.18 0.93
CA PRO A 74 -5.47 10.50 1.02
C PRO A 74 -6.42 11.24 1.98
N SER A 75 -7.70 10.91 1.96
CA SER A 75 -8.66 11.42 2.95
C SER A 75 -8.66 10.58 4.24
N PRO A 76 -9.08 11.14 5.39
CA PRO A 76 -9.23 10.36 6.62
C PRO A 76 -10.19 9.17 6.46
N GLU A 77 -11.26 9.31 5.68
CA GLU A 77 -12.23 8.25 5.39
C GLU A 77 -11.55 7.10 4.63
N GLN A 78 -10.72 7.42 3.63
CA GLN A 78 -9.94 6.40 2.91
C GLN A 78 -9.00 5.65 3.86
N VAL A 79 -8.41 6.32 4.84
CA VAL A 79 -7.57 5.66 5.85
C VAL A 79 -8.41 4.75 6.75
N GLN A 80 -9.62 5.14 7.13
CA GLN A 80 -10.52 4.29 7.92
C GLN A 80 -10.93 3.03 7.13
N GLU A 81 -11.30 3.19 5.85
CA GLU A 81 -11.61 2.07 4.96
C GLU A 81 -10.41 1.13 4.78
N LEU A 82 -9.21 1.69 4.60
CA LEU A 82 -7.97 0.92 4.55
C LEU A 82 -7.80 0.08 5.83
N VAL A 83 -7.92 0.71 7.00
CA VAL A 83 -7.73 0.03 8.28
C VAL A 83 -8.74 -1.11 8.43
N ALA A 84 -10.02 -0.86 8.15
CA ALA A 84 -11.07 -1.87 8.22
C ALA A 84 -10.80 -3.06 7.30
N PHE A 85 -10.40 -2.80 6.05
CA PHE A 85 -10.09 -3.84 5.08
C PHE A 85 -8.86 -4.66 5.49
N VAL A 86 -7.77 -4.00 5.88
CA VAL A 86 -6.54 -4.67 6.34
C VAL A 86 -6.83 -5.54 7.57
N ASP A 87 -7.62 -5.06 8.52
CA ASP A 87 -7.99 -5.82 9.71
C ASP A 87 -8.88 -7.02 9.38
N GLN A 88 -9.80 -6.87 8.42
CA GLN A 88 -10.62 -7.99 7.95
C GLN A 88 -9.77 -9.07 7.28
N GLN A 89 -8.85 -8.70 6.39
CA GLN A 89 -7.99 -9.67 5.71
C GLN A 89 -7.01 -10.35 6.68
N ASN A 90 -6.41 -9.59 7.60
CA ASN A 90 -5.51 -10.14 8.62
C ASN A 90 -6.23 -11.14 9.55
N LYS A 91 -7.53 -10.94 9.86
CA LYS A 91 -8.34 -11.92 10.60
C LYS A 91 -8.52 -13.25 9.85
N LEU A 92 -8.45 -13.21 8.52
CA LEU A 92 -8.48 -14.39 7.65
C LEU A 92 -7.07 -15.00 7.44
N ALA A 93 -6.06 -14.54 8.18
CA ALA A 93 -4.66 -14.90 7.99
C ALA A 93 -4.11 -14.54 6.59
N THR A 94 -4.70 -13.53 5.97
CA THR A 94 -4.33 -13.04 4.64
C THR A 94 -3.57 -11.73 4.76
N ALA A 95 -2.36 -11.67 4.20
CA ALA A 95 -1.61 -10.43 4.13
C ALA A 95 -2.12 -9.51 3.02
N VAL A 96 -2.01 -8.20 3.24
CA VAL A 96 -2.44 -7.17 2.29
C VAL A 96 -1.25 -6.44 1.70
N ALA A 97 -1.21 -6.25 0.39
CA ALA A 97 -0.28 -5.33 -0.25
C ALA A 97 -0.98 -4.06 -0.75
N ILE A 98 -0.41 -2.90 -0.43
CA ILE A 98 -0.85 -1.60 -0.94
C ILE A 98 0.03 -1.22 -2.12
N HIS A 99 -0.56 -0.83 -3.25
CA HIS A 99 0.19 -0.39 -4.41
C HIS A 99 -0.30 0.94 -4.99
N CYS A 100 0.64 1.66 -5.59
CA CYS A 100 0.37 2.78 -6.48
C CYS A 100 1.05 2.49 -7.82
N THR A 101 1.64 3.49 -8.48
CA THR A 101 2.46 3.28 -9.68
C THR A 101 3.79 2.62 -9.32
N SER A 102 4.61 3.28 -8.50
CA SER A 102 5.97 2.84 -8.15
C SER A 102 6.08 2.15 -6.79
N GLY A 103 5.01 2.15 -6.00
CA GLY A 103 5.02 1.58 -4.65
C GLY A 103 5.72 2.43 -3.59
N ARG A 104 6.06 3.69 -3.87
CA ARG A 104 6.89 4.53 -2.98
C ARG A 104 6.11 5.67 -2.31
N ARG A 105 5.46 6.55 -3.09
CA ARG A 105 4.86 7.80 -2.55
C ARG A 105 3.48 7.61 -1.93
N ARG A 106 2.44 7.42 -2.76
CA ARG A 106 1.05 7.19 -2.31
C ARG A 106 0.96 5.96 -1.41
N THR A 107 1.64 4.88 -1.80
CA THR A 107 1.79 3.66 -0.99
C THR A 107 2.40 3.94 0.37
N GLY A 108 3.56 4.61 0.44
CA GLY A 108 4.19 4.95 1.71
C GLY A 108 3.33 5.83 2.60
N THR A 109 2.57 6.77 2.01
CA THR A 109 1.62 7.63 2.74
C THR A 109 0.54 6.81 3.42
N MET A 110 -0.09 5.89 2.67
CA MET A 110 -1.16 5.04 3.20
C MET A 110 -0.65 4.04 4.23
N LEU A 111 0.57 3.52 4.06
CA LEU A 111 1.21 2.64 5.05
C LEU A 111 1.53 3.39 6.36
N ALA A 112 2.09 4.60 6.29
CA ALA A 112 2.27 5.43 7.48
C ALA A 112 0.93 5.79 8.14
N ALA A 113 -0.07 6.17 7.34
CA ALA A 113 -1.40 6.50 7.86
C ALA A 113 -2.05 5.33 8.58
N TYR A 114 -1.87 4.10 8.08
CA TYR A 114 -2.29 2.88 8.76
C TYR A 114 -1.57 2.72 10.11
N LEU A 115 -0.23 2.81 10.14
CA LEU A 115 0.55 2.68 11.39
C LEU A 115 0.14 3.72 12.43
N ILE A 116 -0.02 4.97 12.01
CA ILE A 116 -0.51 6.06 12.85
C ILE A 116 -1.90 5.68 13.39
N SER A 117 -2.84 5.28 12.53
CA SER A 117 -4.18 4.83 12.92
C SER A 117 -4.20 3.58 13.81
N ARG A 118 -3.07 2.88 13.97
CA ARG A 118 -2.88 1.76 14.91
C ARG A 118 -2.17 2.12 16.21
N GLY A 119 -1.78 3.37 16.41
CA GLY A 119 -1.19 3.86 17.66
C GLY A 119 0.23 4.39 17.55
N ALA A 120 0.86 4.30 16.37
CA ALA A 120 2.21 4.82 16.19
C ALA A 120 2.22 6.36 16.21
N SER A 121 3.30 6.96 16.70
CA SER A 121 3.59 8.37 16.45
C SER A 121 3.95 8.58 14.98
N VAL A 122 3.87 9.83 14.51
CA VAL A 122 4.27 10.21 13.14
C VAL A 122 5.72 9.77 12.89
N ASP A 123 6.64 10.08 13.81
CA ASP A 123 8.06 9.74 13.67
C ASP A 123 8.29 8.23 13.61
N ALA A 124 7.62 7.46 14.49
CA ALA A 124 7.73 6.00 14.49
C ALA A 124 7.18 5.38 13.20
N ALA A 125 6.06 5.90 12.68
CA ALA A 125 5.48 5.45 11.42
C ALA A 125 6.41 5.73 10.24
N LEU A 126 6.96 6.95 10.16
CA LEU A 126 7.92 7.35 9.12
C LEU A 126 9.21 6.52 9.19
N GLN A 127 9.76 6.34 10.39
CA GLN A 127 10.94 5.49 10.59
C GLN A 127 10.68 4.06 10.14
N THR A 128 9.50 3.50 10.46
CA THR A 128 9.14 2.12 10.08
C THR A 128 9.10 1.97 8.56
N ILE A 129 8.42 2.87 7.84
CA ILE A 129 8.33 2.76 6.37
C ILE A 129 9.67 3.03 5.68
N LEU A 130 10.50 3.96 6.20
CA LEU A 130 11.82 4.24 5.63
C LEU A 130 12.82 3.11 5.90
N THR A 131 12.71 2.44 7.05
CA THR A 131 13.49 1.22 7.34
C THR A 131 13.11 0.09 6.40
N ALA A 132 11.80 -0.08 6.14
CA ALA A 132 11.31 -1.11 5.23
C ALA A 132 11.65 -0.80 3.75
N ASN A 133 11.61 0.47 3.35
CA ASN A 133 11.97 0.90 2.01
C ASN A 133 12.58 2.32 2.02
N PRO A 134 13.93 2.43 1.90
CA PRO A 134 14.62 3.72 1.87
C PRO A 134 14.28 4.62 0.68
N GLN A 135 13.60 4.09 -0.34
CA GLN A 135 13.20 4.83 -1.54
C GLN A 135 11.83 5.52 -1.40
N VAL A 136 11.18 5.40 -0.24
CA VAL A 136 9.95 6.14 0.05
C VAL A 136 10.24 7.65 0.03
N GLU A 137 9.42 8.38 -0.72
CA GLU A 137 9.58 9.83 -0.91
C GLU A 137 8.24 10.52 -0.70
N LEU A 138 8.01 11.01 0.51
CA LEU A 138 6.82 11.77 0.90
C LEU A 138 7.07 13.26 0.65
N ARG A 139 6.07 14.00 0.15
CA ARG A 139 6.15 15.47 0.07
C ARG A 139 5.50 16.09 1.30
N GLU A 140 5.71 17.39 1.46
CA GLU A 140 5.18 18.16 2.59
C GLU A 140 3.68 17.99 2.80
N ALA A 141 2.87 17.97 1.73
CA ALA A 141 1.44 17.77 1.82
C ALA A 141 1.07 16.42 2.47
N GLN A 142 1.77 15.34 2.15
CA GLN A 142 1.55 14.04 2.78
C GLN A 142 2.06 14.02 4.23
N ILE A 143 3.19 14.66 4.52
CA ILE A 143 3.72 14.74 5.89
C ILE A 143 2.77 15.53 6.80
N ASN A 144 2.25 16.66 6.33
CA ASN A 144 1.29 17.47 7.06
C ASN A 144 0.00 16.70 7.32
N PHE A 145 -0.51 16.00 6.31
CA PHE A 145 -1.64 15.10 6.48
C PHE A 145 -1.40 14.05 7.58
N LEU A 146 -0.23 13.42 7.62
CA LEU A 146 0.09 12.42 8.66
C LEU A 146 0.13 13.04 10.07
N LYS A 147 0.59 14.30 10.19
CA LYS A 147 0.58 15.05 11.46
C LYS A 147 -0.83 15.42 11.89
N ASP A 148 -1.67 15.87 10.95
CA ASP A 148 -3.07 16.20 11.21
C ASP A 148 -3.84 14.96 11.64
N LEU A 149 -3.63 13.83 10.95
CA LEU A 149 -4.20 12.53 11.28
C LEU A 149 -3.81 12.08 12.70
N ALA A 150 -2.54 12.27 13.09
CA ALA A 150 -2.08 11.92 14.43
C ALA A 150 -2.67 12.81 15.53
N SER A 151 -2.96 14.08 15.21
CA SER A 151 -3.51 15.06 16.16
C SER A 151 -5.02 14.94 16.33
N ALA A 152 -5.71 14.32 15.38
CA ALA A 152 -7.16 14.12 15.40
C ALA A 152 -7.61 12.84 16.14
N ARG A 153 -6.71 12.18 16.88
CA ARG A 153 -6.97 10.93 17.61
C ARG A 153 -7.25 11.13 19.08
#